data_AF-A0A0A1DQ49-F1
#
_entry.id   AF-A0A0A1DQ49-F1
#
_cell.length_a   1.000
_cell.length_b   1.000
_cell.length_c   1.000
_cell.angle_alpha   90.00
_cell.angle_beta   90.00
_cell.angle_gamma   90.00
#
_symmetry.space_group_name_H-M   'P 1'
#
loop_
_entity.id
_entity.type
_entity.pdbx_description
1 polymer ?
#
loop_
_entity_poly.entity_id
_entity_poly.type
_entity_poly.pdbx_seq_one_letter_code
_entity_poly.pdbx_strand_id
1 'polypeptide(L)'
;MVEEWAGIVEWAAGNTVAGSEGAATIRDGYVDTGVPIAGEGAPLVSEFALMELVAVLGRSPDGGRLYVGRVLKCAWRLPQVYASVVAGRLAPWRAERIAEATRPLSADAAAFVDR
;
A
#
# COMPACT_ATOMS: atom_id res chain seq x y z
N MET A 1 -15.30 6.34 -1.85
CA MET A 1 -14.12 6.38 -0.93
C MET A 1 -13.86 5.02 -0.28
N VAL A 2 -14.81 4.39 0.43
CA VAL A 2 -14.59 3.05 1.02
C VAL A 2 -14.44 1.96 -0.06
N GLU A 3 -15.28 1.99 -1.11
CA GLU A 3 -15.17 1.08 -2.25
C GLU A 3 -13.83 1.21 -3.00
N GLU A 4 -13.31 2.44 -3.13
CA GLU A 4 -12.00 2.70 -3.73
C GLU A 4 -10.88 2.02 -2.92
N TRP A 5 -10.96 2.06 -1.58
CA TRP A 5 -9.99 1.37 -0.72
C TRP A 5 -10.06 -0.14 -0.89
N ALA A 6 -11.26 -0.70 -0.89
CA ALA A 6 -11.45 -2.13 -1.12
C ALA A 6 -10.89 -2.56 -2.49
N GLY A 7 -11.16 -1.78 -3.54
CA GLY A 7 -10.65 -2.03 -4.89
C GLY A 7 -9.13 -1.92 -4.99
N ILE A 8 -8.50 -0.97 -4.29
CA ILE A 8 -7.02 -0.85 -4.23
C ILE A 8 -6.40 -2.07 -3.54
N VAL A 9 -7.02 -2.56 -2.46
CA VAL A 9 -6.53 -3.72 -1.71
C VAL A 9 -6.69 -5.01 -2.51
N GLU A 10 -7.82 -5.18 -3.18
CA GLU A 10 -8.05 -6.29 -4.11
C GLU A 10 -7.07 -6.26 -5.28
N TRP A 11 -6.87 -5.09 -5.88
CA TRP A 11 -5.87 -4.89 -6.92
C TRP A 11 -4.48 -5.31 -6.45
N ALA A 12 -4.06 -4.87 -5.27
CA ALA A 12 -2.73 -5.19 -4.75
C ALA A 12 -2.55 -6.69 -4.50
N ALA A 13 -3.59 -7.39 -4.03
CA ALA A 13 -3.56 -8.85 -3.86
C ALA A 13 -3.36 -9.59 -5.19
N GLY A 14 -3.87 -9.05 -6.30
CA GLY A 14 -3.69 -9.60 -7.66
C GLY A 14 -2.38 -9.18 -8.36
N ASN A 15 -1.65 -8.19 -7.83
CA ASN A 15 -0.48 -7.58 -8.48
C ASN A 15 0.80 -7.70 -7.62
N THR A 16 0.87 -8.73 -6.77
CA THR A 16 2.06 -9.00 -5.94
C THR A 16 3.19 -9.62 -6.75
N VAL A 17 4.43 -9.16 -6.55
CA VAL A 17 5.63 -9.75 -7.17
C VAL A 17 6.23 -10.80 -6.23
N ALA A 18 6.28 -12.06 -6.68
CA ALA A 18 6.78 -13.19 -5.90
C ALA A 18 8.31 -13.30 -6.02
N GLY A 19 9.04 -12.39 -5.38
CA GLY A 19 10.49 -12.50 -5.19
C GLY A 19 11.23 -11.19 -5.35
N SER A 20 12.18 -10.93 -4.45
CA SER A 20 13.18 -9.86 -4.58
C SER A 20 14.39 -10.27 -5.44
N GLU A 21 14.36 -11.47 -6.03
CA GLU A 21 15.44 -11.99 -6.83
C GLU A 21 15.62 -11.12 -8.10
N GLY A 22 16.75 -10.41 -8.18
CA GLY A 22 17.01 -9.42 -9.23
C GLY A 22 16.63 -7.97 -8.87
N ALA A 23 16.05 -7.72 -7.69
CA ALA A 23 15.86 -6.37 -7.15
C ALA A 23 17.18 -5.58 -7.18
N ALA A 24 17.15 -4.38 -7.76
CA ALA A 24 18.32 -3.51 -7.95
C ALA A 24 19.45 -4.06 -8.86
N THR A 25 19.16 -4.99 -9.78
CA THR A 25 20.13 -5.46 -10.80
C THR A 25 19.81 -4.88 -12.17
N ILE A 26 20.75 -4.18 -12.82
CA ILE A 26 20.58 -3.74 -14.22
C ILE A 26 20.82 -4.95 -15.14
N ARG A 27 19.79 -5.35 -15.90
CA ARG A 27 19.86 -6.35 -16.97
C ARG A 27 19.52 -5.68 -18.30
N ASP A 28 19.79 -6.34 -19.42
CA ASP A 28 19.21 -5.95 -20.72
C ASP A 28 17.68 -6.16 -20.65
N GLY A 29 16.96 -5.10 -20.27
CA GLY A 29 15.51 -5.09 -20.05
C GLY A 29 15.09 -4.44 -18.72
N TYR A 30 13.83 -3.98 -18.63
CA TYR A 30 13.25 -3.45 -17.39
C TYR A 30 12.66 -4.62 -16.58
N VAL A 31 13.32 -5.01 -15.49
CA VAL A 31 12.82 -6.06 -14.59
C VAL A 31 11.98 -5.41 -13.50
N ASP A 32 10.71 -5.77 -13.41
CA ASP A 32 9.84 -5.33 -12.32
C ASP A 32 10.08 -6.22 -11.09
N THR A 33 10.83 -5.68 -10.14
CA THR A 33 11.22 -6.39 -8.91
C THR A 33 10.28 -6.09 -7.74
N GLY A 34 9.21 -5.34 -8.01
CA GLY A 34 8.25 -4.86 -7.03
C GLY A 34 8.78 -3.72 -6.15
N VAL A 35 7.85 -2.91 -5.63
CA VAL A 35 8.14 -1.77 -4.74
C VAL A 35 7.52 -1.97 -3.34
N PRO A 36 8.27 -1.70 -2.25
CA PRO A 36 7.77 -1.83 -0.87
C PRO A 36 6.95 -0.60 -0.47
N ILE A 37 5.83 -0.35 -1.16
CA ILE A 37 5.08 0.92 -1.06
C ILE A 37 4.41 1.14 0.31
N ALA A 38 4.17 0.08 1.08
CA ALA A 38 3.53 0.11 2.40
C ALA A 38 4.47 -0.24 3.57
N GLY A 39 5.76 -0.48 3.29
CA GLY A 39 6.76 -0.88 4.28
C GLY A 39 6.68 -2.35 4.69
N GLU A 40 7.45 -2.70 5.72
CA GLU A 40 7.61 -4.08 6.22
C GLU A 40 6.27 -4.76 6.55
N GLY A 41 6.12 -6.02 6.11
CA GLY A 41 4.91 -6.83 6.31
C GLY A 41 3.83 -6.67 5.24
N ALA A 42 3.93 -5.67 4.36
CA ALA A 42 3.08 -5.54 3.18
C ALA A 42 3.74 -6.20 1.95
N PRO A 43 2.96 -6.72 0.98
CA PRO A 43 3.51 -7.33 -0.22
C PRO A 43 4.24 -6.31 -1.09
N LEU A 44 5.23 -6.78 -1.84
CA LEU A 44 5.79 -6.03 -2.96
C LEU A 44 4.77 -6.03 -4.09
N VAL A 45 4.46 -4.86 -4.63
CA VAL A 45 3.57 -4.71 -5.80
C VAL A 45 4.38 -4.27 -7.01
N SER A 46 3.95 -4.68 -8.20
CA SER A 46 4.54 -4.25 -9.47
C SER A 46 4.61 -2.72 -9.56
N GLU A 47 5.77 -2.15 -9.91
CA GLU A 47 5.89 -0.70 -10.08
C GLU A 47 5.12 -0.20 -11.30
N PHE A 48 5.12 -0.98 -12.39
CA PHE A 48 4.42 -0.61 -13.61
C PHE A 48 2.91 -0.64 -13.44
N ALA A 49 2.38 -1.75 -12.90
CA ALA A 49 0.96 -1.88 -12.64
C ALA A 49 0.49 -0.82 -11.63
N LEU A 50 1.35 -0.45 -10.66
CA LEU A 50 1.07 0.63 -9.74
C LEU A 50 0.90 1.97 -10.47
N MET A 51 1.77 2.29 -11.44
CA MET A 51 1.64 3.54 -12.20
C MET A 51 0.37 3.55 -13.07
N GLU A 52 -0.03 2.42 -13.62
CA GLU A 52 -1.31 2.29 -14.33
C GLU A 52 -2.49 2.54 -13.38
N LEU A 53 -2.48 1.92 -12.19
CA LEU A 53 -3.51 2.16 -11.17
C LEU A 53 -3.55 3.65 -10.79
N VAL A 54 -2.39 4.27 -10.56
CA VAL A 54 -2.32 5.70 -10.21
C VAL A 54 -2.92 6.60 -11.30
N ALA A 55 -2.69 6.27 -12.57
CA ALA A 55 -3.30 6.95 -13.69
C ALA A 55 -4.83 6.75 -13.73
N VAL A 56 -5.31 5.52 -13.50
CA VAL A 56 -6.76 5.20 -13.41
C VAL A 56 -7.43 5.97 -12.28
N LEU A 57 -6.75 6.13 -11.13
CA LEU A 57 -7.22 6.93 -10.00
C LEU A 57 -7.19 8.44 -10.26
N GLY A 58 -6.68 8.90 -11.40
CA GLY A 58 -6.59 10.32 -11.75
C GLY A 58 -5.64 11.12 -10.86
N ARG A 59 -4.59 10.47 -10.31
CA ARG A 59 -3.63 11.08 -9.39
C ARG A 59 -2.28 11.32 -10.06
N SER A 60 -1.53 12.29 -9.55
CA SER A 60 -0.12 12.44 -9.95
C SER A 60 0.69 11.21 -9.54
N PRO A 61 1.80 10.88 -10.25
CA PRO A 61 2.63 9.72 -9.91
C PRO A 61 3.04 9.68 -8.43
N ASP A 62 3.59 10.78 -7.92
CA ASP A 62 4.04 10.88 -6.53
C ASP A 62 2.87 10.82 -5.54
N GLY A 63 1.80 11.58 -5.80
CA GLY A 63 0.64 11.63 -4.92
C GLY A 63 -0.13 10.31 -4.88
N GLY A 64 -0.24 9.64 -6.01
CA GLY A 64 -0.86 8.33 -6.14
C GLY A 64 -0.07 7.23 -5.45
N ARG A 65 1.27 7.22 -5.61
CA ARG A 65 2.14 6.27 -4.90
C ARG A 65 2.00 6.40 -3.38
N LEU A 66 2.04 7.64 -2.87
CA LEU A 66 1.84 7.88 -1.44
C LEU A 66 0.45 7.46 -0.97
N TYR A 67 -0.59 7.78 -1.76
CA TYR A 67 -1.95 7.41 -1.44
C TYR A 67 -2.14 5.88 -1.38
N VAL A 68 -1.78 5.15 -2.43
CA VAL A 68 -1.85 3.68 -2.47
C VAL A 68 -1.02 3.08 -1.33
N GLY A 69 0.18 3.61 -1.07
CA GLY A 69 1.03 3.17 0.03
C GLY A 69 0.34 3.26 1.41
N ARG A 70 -0.41 4.32 1.68
CA ARG A 70 -1.20 4.45 2.93
C ARG A 70 -2.33 3.44 2.99
N VAL A 71 -3.05 3.23 1.88
CA VAL A 71 -4.15 2.25 1.81
C VAL A 71 -3.63 0.84 2.09
N LEU A 72 -2.57 0.42 1.40
CA LEU A 72 -1.95 -0.89 1.61
C LEU A 72 -1.32 -0.99 3.00
N LYS A 73 -0.77 0.09 3.53
CA LYS A 73 -0.31 0.09 4.92
C LYS A 73 -1.45 -0.18 5.90
N CYS A 74 -2.60 0.47 5.72
CA CYS A 74 -3.78 0.19 6.55
C CYS A 74 -4.17 -1.28 6.44
N ALA A 75 -4.31 -1.82 5.22
CA ALA A 75 -4.80 -3.18 5.04
C ALA A 75 -3.84 -4.28 5.56
N TRP A 76 -2.52 -4.09 5.50
CA TRP A 76 -1.56 -5.12 5.90
C TRP A 76 -0.88 -4.88 7.25
N ARG A 77 -0.66 -3.62 7.66
CA ARG A 77 0.03 -3.29 8.91
C ARG A 77 -0.88 -2.79 10.03
N LEU A 78 -2.09 -2.34 9.69
CA LEU A 78 -3.07 -1.78 10.63
C LEU A 78 -4.48 -2.36 10.37
N PRO A 79 -4.65 -3.70 10.41
CA PRO A 79 -5.88 -4.36 9.99
C PRO A 79 -7.15 -3.90 10.73
N GLN A 80 -7.06 -3.46 12.00
CA GLN A 80 -8.23 -2.94 12.73
C GLN A 80 -8.63 -1.54 12.26
N VAL A 81 -7.66 -0.68 11.97
CA VAL A 81 -7.89 0.62 11.30
C VAL A 81 -8.56 0.39 9.95
N TYR A 82 -8.05 -0.53 9.14
CA TYR A 82 -8.64 -0.86 7.84
C TYR A 82 -10.07 -1.40 7.98
N ALA A 83 -10.29 -2.38 8.87
CA ALA A 83 -11.63 -2.93 9.14
C ALA A 83 -12.62 -1.84 9.60
N SER A 84 -12.15 -0.85 10.35
CA SER A 84 -12.95 0.30 10.77
C SER A 84 -13.32 1.23 9.60
N VAL A 85 -12.42 1.40 8.63
CA VAL A 85 -12.73 2.15 7.39
C VAL A 85 -13.76 1.40 6.54
N VAL A 86 -13.54 0.10 6.31
CA VAL A 86 -14.45 -0.74 5.51
C VAL A 86 -15.85 -0.79 6.13
N ALA A 87 -15.94 -0.83 7.46
CA ALA A 87 -17.21 -0.78 8.17
C ALA A 87 -17.84 0.63 8.27
N GLY A 88 -17.23 1.66 7.66
CA GLY A 88 -17.72 3.04 7.71
C GLY A 88 -17.61 3.72 9.09
N ARG A 89 -16.89 3.10 10.04
CA ARG A 89 -16.68 3.63 11.40
C ARG A 89 -15.53 4.63 11.48
N LEU A 90 -14.62 4.59 10.52
CA LEU A 90 -13.47 5.50 10.43
C LEU A 90 -13.41 6.12 9.04
N ALA A 91 -13.29 7.45 8.99
CA ALA A 91 -13.15 8.15 7.72
C ALA A 91 -11.77 7.85 7.08
N PRO A 92 -11.70 7.59 5.75
CA PRO A 92 -10.45 7.29 5.04
C PRO A 92 -9.32 8.29 5.29
N TRP A 93 -9.59 9.59 5.21
CA TRP A 93 -8.57 10.63 5.45
C TRP A 93 -7.93 10.53 6.84
N ARG A 94 -8.66 10.05 7.85
CA ARG A 94 -8.13 9.89 9.21
C ARG A 94 -7.27 8.64 9.30
N ALA A 95 -7.68 7.56 8.65
CA ALA A 95 -6.86 6.35 8.51
C ALA A 95 -5.55 6.64 7.77
N GLU A 96 -5.57 7.46 6.71
CA GLU A 96 -4.35 7.93 6.03
C GLU A 96 -3.38 8.64 6.98
N ARG A 97 -3.90 9.49 7.87
CA ARG A 97 -3.07 10.17 8.88
C ARG A 97 -2.48 9.20 9.89
N ILE A 98 -3.22 8.17 10.29
CA ILE A 98 -2.69 7.10 11.17
C ILE A 98 -1.59 6.33 10.44
N ALA A 99 -1.80 5.98 9.17
CA ALA A 99 -0.79 5.31 8.35
C ALA A 99 0.51 6.12 8.25
N GLU A 100 0.42 7.43 8.04
CA GLU A 100 1.59 8.32 8.02
C GLU A 100 2.28 8.42 9.39
N ALA A 101 1.51 8.63 10.47
CA ALA A 101 2.07 8.75 11.83
C ALA A 101 2.79 7.48 12.29
N THR A 102 2.34 6.32 11.82
CA THR A 102 2.94 5.02 12.15
C THR A 102 4.07 4.63 11.19
N ARG A 103 4.42 5.46 10.19
CA ARG A 103 5.45 5.14 9.18
C ARG A 103 6.81 4.75 9.77
N PRO A 104 7.35 5.46 10.77
CA PRO A 104 8.66 5.13 11.33
C PRO A 104 8.65 3.96 12.32
N LEU A 105 7.48 3.37 12.60
CA LEU A 105 7.35 2.31 13.60
C LEU A 105 7.73 0.95 13.02
N SER A 106 8.28 0.08 13.89
CA SER A 106 8.44 -1.35 13.62
C SER A 106 7.07 -2.03 13.44
N ALA A 107 7.06 -3.28 12.97
CA ALA A 107 5.84 -4.09 12.88
C ALA A 107 5.13 -4.20 14.24
N ASP A 108 5.85 -4.54 15.31
CA ASP A 108 5.29 -4.69 16.66
C ASP A 108 4.71 -3.39 17.21
N ALA A 109 5.41 -2.27 17.01
CA ALA A 109 4.93 -0.96 17.47
C ALA A 109 3.70 -0.49 16.68
N ALA A 110 3.63 -0.78 15.38
CA ALA A 110 2.44 -0.50 14.58
C ALA A 110 1.25 -1.38 15.02
N ALA A 111 1.48 -2.67 15.27
CA ALA A 111 0.46 -3.58 15.79
C ALA A 111 -0.03 -3.18 17.18
N PHE A 112 0.84 -2.59 18.02
CA PHE A 112 0.43 -2.01 19.29
C PHE A 112 -0.56 -0.85 19.09
N VAL A 113 -0.28 0.06 18.15
CA VAL A 113 -1.12 1.24 17.83
C VAL A 113 -2.44 0.85 17.17
N ASP A 114 -2.48 -0.25 16.44
CA ASP A 114 -3.69 -0.71 15.73
C ASP A 114 -4.78 -1.28 16.66
N ARG A 115 -4.46 -1.63 17.90
CA ARG A 115 -5.43 -2.16 18.88
C ARG A 115 -6.32 -1.07 19.48
#